data_AF-A0A964PKR2-F1
#
_entry.id   AF-A0A964PKR2-F1
#
_cell.length_a   1.000
_cell.length_b   1.000
_cell.length_c   1.000
_cell.angle_alpha   90.00
_cell.angle_beta   90.00
_cell.angle_gamma   90.00
#
_symmetry.space_group_name_H-M   'P 1'
#
loop_
_entity.id
_entity.type
_entity.pdbx_description
1 polymer ?
#
loop_
_entity_poly.entity_id
_entity_poly.type
_entity_poly.pdbx_seq_one_letter_code
_entity_poly.pdbx_strand_id
1 'polypeptide(L)'
;MATGSSTYSINSGIIDVPDTTFNGSQFSVRMELIEGTNPPQFELLSFTAIATESGAAIESDITGGLIVEPTQDFIPACHGWIVIGDSIRNRVVERNVISGETGKVYPFNTTPDQMTFDEPRGLIYFTVYPEATRLYKLNLHTGKFSNKFVSQSIGAALGGAPHVYR
;
A
#
# COMPACT_ATOMS: atom_id res chain seq x y z
N MET A 1 17.12 -15.55 18.88
CA MET A 1 16.94 -14.89 17.57
C MET A 1 15.52 -14.35 17.51
N ALA A 2 15.31 -13.04 17.71
CA ALA A 2 13.99 -12.43 17.58
C ALA A 2 13.81 -11.91 16.15
N THR A 3 13.44 -12.79 15.22
CA THR A 3 12.98 -12.39 13.89
C THR A 3 11.61 -11.72 14.02
N GLY A 4 11.57 -10.40 13.90
CA GLY A 4 10.32 -9.67 13.78
C GLY A 4 10.47 -8.52 12.79
N SER A 5 9.42 -8.28 11.99
CA SER A 5 9.37 -7.09 11.13
C SER A 5 9.12 -5.87 11.99
N SER A 6 9.78 -4.76 11.69
CA SER A 6 9.38 -3.48 12.25
C SER A 6 8.00 -3.10 11.71
N THR A 7 7.14 -2.54 12.54
CA THR A 7 5.78 -2.14 12.16
C THR A 7 5.47 -0.74 12.62
N TYR A 8 4.63 -0.03 11.86
CA TYR A 8 4.04 1.24 12.27
C TYR A 8 2.51 1.16 12.17
N SER A 9 1.82 1.64 13.20
CA SER A 9 0.36 1.73 13.27
C SER A 9 -0.10 3.18 13.22
N ILE A 10 -0.77 3.58 12.13
CA ILE A 10 -1.35 4.92 12.00
C ILE A 10 -2.48 5.20 13.00
N ASN A 11 -3.13 4.17 13.53
CA ASN A 11 -4.23 4.33 14.47
C ASN A 11 -3.73 4.63 15.90
N SER A 12 -2.55 4.13 16.24
CA SER A 12 -1.97 4.27 17.57
C SER A 12 -0.68 5.10 17.60
N GLY A 13 -0.16 5.52 16.44
CA GLY A 13 1.14 6.20 16.35
C GLY A 13 2.35 5.35 16.73
N ILE A 14 2.16 4.06 17.05
CA ILE A 14 3.23 3.20 17.57
C ILE A 14 4.10 2.68 16.44
N ILE A 15 5.42 2.88 16.60
CA ILE A 15 6.48 2.15 15.91
C ILE A 15 6.96 1.05 16.85
N ASP A 16 6.94 -0.19 16.38
CA ASP A 16 7.45 -1.36 17.09
C ASP A 16 8.58 -2.00 16.28
N VAL A 17 9.80 -1.95 16.83
CA VAL A 17 11.03 -2.51 16.24
C VAL A 17 11.46 -3.67 17.14
N PRO A 18 11.13 -4.91 16.76
CA PRO A 18 11.39 -6.07 17.60
C PRO A 18 12.86 -6.48 17.66
N ASP A 19 13.68 -6.10 16.68
CA ASP A 19 15.14 -6.30 16.66
C ASP A 19 15.82 -5.19 15.85
N THR A 20 16.82 -4.53 16.43
CA THR A 20 17.74 -3.61 15.75
C THR A 20 19.12 -3.63 16.41
N THR A 21 20.17 -3.38 15.63
CA THR A 21 21.55 -3.34 16.15
C THR A 21 22.00 -1.90 16.40
N PHE A 22 22.43 -1.62 17.63
CA PHE A 22 23.05 -0.36 18.00
C PHE A 22 24.35 -0.63 18.77
N ASN A 23 25.46 -0.03 18.32
CA ASN A 23 26.79 -0.23 18.90
C ASN A 23 27.19 -1.70 19.10
N GLY A 24 26.80 -2.58 18.16
CA GLY A 24 27.13 -4.01 18.21
C GLY A 24 26.28 -4.86 19.15
N SER A 25 25.27 -4.27 19.79
CA SER A 25 24.29 -4.97 20.64
C SER A 25 22.90 -4.93 20.00
N GLN A 26 22.10 -5.97 20.21
CA GLN A 26 20.72 -6.04 19.73
C GLN A 26 19.74 -5.47 20.75
N PHE A 27 18.73 -4.75 20.25
CA PHE A 27 17.69 -4.12 21.06
C PHE A 27 16.32 -4.24 20.41
N SER A 28 15.29 -4.35 21.23
CA SER A 28 13.92 -4.08 20.86
C SER A 28 13.57 -2.65 21.28
N VAL A 29 12.97 -1.90 20.36
CA VAL A 29 12.61 -0.49 20.54
C VAL A 29 11.13 -0.32 20.22
N ARG A 30 10.39 0.33 21.12
CA ARG A 30 9.02 0.75 20.86
C ARG A 30 8.90 2.25 21.11
N MET A 31 8.30 2.96 20.17
CA MET A 31 8.14 4.40 20.19
C MET A 31 6.72 4.79 19.79
N GLU A 32 6.24 5.94 20.23
CA GLU A 32 4.94 6.50 19.86
C GLU A 32 5.13 7.88 19.23
N LEU A 33 4.48 8.13 18.09
CA LEU A 33 4.49 9.43 17.43
C LEU A 33 3.81 10.48 18.31
N ILE A 34 4.49 11.60 18.55
CA ILE A 34 3.90 12.76 19.21
C ILE A 34 3.05 13.50 18.17
N GLU A 35 1.73 13.38 18.32
CA GLU A 35 0.77 13.94 17.37
C GLU A 35 0.94 15.47 17.20
N GLY A 36 0.87 15.94 15.95
CA GLY A 36 0.96 17.37 15.62
C GLY A 36 2.38 17.94 15.57
N THR A 37 3.42 17.11 15.67
CA THR A 37 4.82 17.57 15.55
C THR A 37 5.30 17.65 14.11
N ASN A 38 6.02 18.72 13.77
CA ASN A 38 6.71 18.89 12.49
C ASN A 38 8.10 19.54 12.71
N PRO A 39 9.21 18.79 12.56
CA PRO A 39 9.29 17.42 12.05
C PRO A 39 8.68 16.39 13.02
N PRO A 40 8.30 15.19 12.54
CA PRO A 40 7.77 14.12 13.39
C PRO A 40 8.71 13.82 14.56
N GLN A 41 8.18 13.88 15.78
CA GLN A 41 8.89 13.52 17.01
C GLN A 41 8.27 12.27 17.62
N PHE A 42 9.08 11.48 18.32
CA PHE A 42 8.66 10.21 18.91
C PHE A 42 8.99 10.18 20.41
N GLU A 43 8.05 9.68 21.21
CA GLU A 43 8.27 9.31 22.59
C GLU A 43 8.74 7.86 22.67
N LEU A 44 9.80 7.60 23.42
CA LEU A 44 10.32 6.25 23.62
C LEU A 44 9.49 5.53 24.69
N LEU A 45 8.76 4.49 24.29
CA LEU A 45 7.95 3.67 25.18
C LEU A 45 8.78 2.54 25.82
N SER A 46 9.64 1.88 25.05
CA SER A 46 10.53 0.85 25.58
C SER A 46 11.81 0.70 24.78
N PHE A 47 12.90 0.38 25.48
CA PHE A 47 14.20 0.04 24.90
C PHE A 47 14.79 -1.12 25.70
N THR A 48 14.80 -2.32 25.11
CA THR A 48 15.14 -3.56 25.81
C THR A 48 16.25 -4.28 25.08
N ALA A 49 17.33 -4.65 25.77
CA ALA A 49 18.38 -5.47 25.18
C ALA A 49 17.86 -6.88 24.87
N ILE A 50 18.21 -7.40 23.70
CA ILE A 50 17.90 -8.77 23.29
C ILE A 50 19.15 -9.61 23.56
N ALA A 51 19.00 -10.74 24.25
CA ALA A 51 20.12 -11.63 24.52
C ALA A 51 20.68 -12.19 23.19
N THR A 52 21.90 -11.78 22.85
CA THR A 52 22.63 -12.25 21.67
C THR A 52 23.24 -13.61 21.95
N GLU A 53 22.61 -14.67 21.46
CA GLU A 53 23.30 -15.96 21.31
C GLU A 53 24.29 -15.85 20.15
N SER A 54 25.57 -16.04 20.46
CA SER A 54 26.74 -15.85 19.61
C SER A 54 26.60 -16.35 18.17
N GLY A 55 26.92 -15.47 17.21
CA GLY A 55 27.65 -15.87 15.99
C GLY A 55 26.89 -15.88 14.67
N ALA A 56 26.32 -14.74 14.27
CA ALA A 56 26.15 -14.39 12.86
C ALA A 56 26.11 -12.86 12.76
N ALA A 57 26.74 -12.28 11.73
CA ALA A 57 26.50 -10.88 11.41
C ALA A 57 25.04 -10.76 10.97
N ILE A 58 24.19 -10.26 11.86
CA ILE A 58 22.77 -10.03 11.55
C ILE A 58 22.72 -8.62 10.99
N GLU A 59 22.48 -8.51 9.68
CA GLU A 59 22.09 -7.24 9.07
C GLU A 59 20.82 -6.78 9.79
N SER A 60 20.92 -5.65 10.51
CA SER A 60 19.77 -5.00 11.12
C SER A 60 18.95 -4.38 9.99
N ASP A 61 18.11 -5.19 9.36
CA ASP A 61 17.11 -4.68 8.45
C ASP A 61 16.04 -4.00 9.32
N ILE A 62 16.22 -2.69 9.57
CA ILE A 62 15.07 -1.83 9.91
C ILE A 62 14.20 -1.84 8.65
N THR A 63 13.47 -2.93 8.46
CA THR A 63 12.42 -3.03 7.47
C THR A 63 11.22 -2.32 8.07
N GLY A 64 11.28 -0.99 8.10
CA GLY A 64 10.15 -0.15 8.46
C GLY A 64 9.05 -0.34 7.42
N GLY A 65 8.02 -1.12 7.76
CA GLY A 65 6.86 -1.31 6.90
C GLY A 65 5.76 -0.33 7.27
N LEU A 66 5.36 0.54 6.34
CA LEU A 66 4.05 1.19 6.44
C LEU A 66 2.98 0.14 6.10
N ILE A 67 2.11 -0.15 7.06
CA ILE A 67 0.93 -0.98 6.81
C ILE A 67 -0.07 -0.12 6.03
N VAL A 68 -0.16 -0.37 4.72
CA VAL A 68 -1.21 0.17 3.85
C VAL A 68 -2.40 -0.77 3.80
N GLU A 69 -3.54 -0.29 3.32
CA GLU A 69 -4.69 -1.16 3.11
C GLU A 69 -4.37 -2.33 2.16
N PRO A 70 -4.96 -3.52 2.40
CA PRO A 70 -4.81 -4.64 1.49
C PRO A 70 -5.21 -4.24 0.08
N THR A 71 -4.31 -4.48 -0.86
CA THR A 71 -4.48 -4.11 -2.26
C THR A 71 -3.83 -5.13 -3.18
N GLN A 72 -4.38 -5.30 -4.38
CA GLN A 72 -3.80 -6.17 -5.42
C GLN A 72 -2.78 -5.41 -6.29
N ASP A 73 -2.88 -4.09 -6.32
CA ASP A 73 -2.07 -3.24 -7.18
C ASP A 73 -1.94 -1.83 -6.60
N PHE A 74 -0.90 -1.08 -7.00
CA PHE A 74 -0.73 0.30 -6.62
C PHE A 74 -0.12 1.12 -7.75
N ILE A 75 -0.48 2.40 -7.79
CA ILE A 75 0.07 3.38 -8.73
C ILE A 75 1.02 4.30 -7.95
N PRO A 76 2.31 4.35 -8.29
CA PRO A 76 3.21 5.35 -7.71
C PRO A 76 2.90 6.75 -8.25
N ALA A 77 2.96 7.76 -7.38
CA ALA A 77 2.85 9.17 -7.70
C ALA A 77 4.04 9.96 -7.13
N CYS A 78 4.07 11.28 -7.36
CA CYS A 78 5.16 12.13 -6.90
C CYS A 78 5.21 12.28 -5.36
N HIS A 79 6.39 12.58 -4.82
CA HIS A 79 6.60 12.92 -3.40
C HIS A 79 6.17 11.84 -2.39
N GLY A 80 6.34 10.57 -2.75
CA GLY A 80 6.00 9.45 -1.88
C GLY A 80 4.50 9.14 -1.81
N TRP A 81 3.68 9.79 -2.62
CA TRP A 81 2.27 9.42 -2.76
C TRP A 81 2.13 8.16 -3.62
N ILE A 82 1.21 7.29 -3.24
CA ILE A 82 0.72 6.16 -4.01
C ILE A 82 -0.80 6.18 -4.03
N VAL A 83 -1.40 5.55 -5.03
CA VAL A 83 -2.83 5.26 -5.08
C VAL A 83 -3.04 3.76 -5.00
N ILE A 84 -3.85 3.32 -4.06
CA ILE A 84 -4.14 1.89 -3.80
C ILE A 84 -5.63 1.61 -3.91
N GLY A 85 -5.96 0.38 -4.30
CA GLY A 85 -7.32 -0.15 -4.24
C GLY A 85 -7.52 -0.91 -2.93
N ASP A 86 -8.20 -0.32 -1.94
CA ASP A 86 -8.53 -1.00 -0.68
C ASP A 86 -9.59 -2.08 -0.95
N SER A 87 -9.14 -3.33 -0.91
CA SER A 87 -9.94 -4.51 -1.24
C SER A 87 -10.95 -4.88 -0.16
N ILE A 88 -10.77 -4.38 1.07
CA ILE A 88 -11.65 -4.68 2.20
C ILE A 88 -12.82 -3.70 2.24
N ARG A 89 -12.56 -2.42 1.96
CA ARG A 89 -13.57 -1.36 2.04
C ARG A 89 -14.10 -0.90 0.68
N ASN A 90 -13.70 -1.55 -0.41
CA ASN A 90 -14.11 -1.25 -1.77
C ASN A 90 -13.94 0.24 -2.10
N ARG A 91 -12.71 0.74 -2.05
CA ARG A 91 -12.42 2.16 -2.29
C ARG A 91 -11.04 2.33 -2.90
N VAL A 92 -10.83 3.45 -3.58
CA VAL A 92 -9.50 3.87 -4.04
C VAL A 92 -8.98 4.94 -3.08
N VAL A 93 -7.74 4.84 -2.62
CA VAL A 93 -7.18 5.69 -1.56
C VAL A 93 -5.81 6.22 -1.96
N GLU A 94 -5.57 7.50 -1.73
CA GLU A 94 -4.23 8.10 -1.79
C GLU A 94 -3.51 7.93 -0.46
N ARG A 95 -2.29 7.41 -0.49
CA ARG A 95 -1.43 7.18 0.67
C ARG A 95 -0.06 7.78 0.44
N ASN A 96 0.49 8.50 1.41
CA ASN A 96 1.90 8.85 1.39
C ASN A 96 2.70 7.78 2.13
N VAL A 97 3.57 7.05 1.42
CA VAL A 97 4.37 5.96 2.01
C VAL A 97 5.55 6.44 2.86
N ILE A 98 5.88 7.73 2.78
CA ILE A 98 6.96 8.35 3.55
C ILE A 98 6.41 8.95 4.84
N SER A 99 5.32 9.73 4.77
CA SER A 99 4.74 10.41 5.93
C SER A 99 3.63 9.61 6.63
N GLY A 100 3.05 8.59 5.99
CA GLY A 100 1.90 7.85 6.50
C GLY A 100 0.55 8.55 6.28
N GLU A 101 0.55 9.76 5.72
CA GLU A 101 -0.67 10.54 5.48
C GLU A 101 -1.65 9.81 4.53
N THR A 102 -2.95 9.99 4.76
CA THR A 102 -3.97 9.66 3.75
C THR A 102 -4.52 10.91 3.10
N GLY A 103 -4.48 10.91 1.77
CA GLY A 103 -5.02 11.95 0.91
C GLY A 103 -6.50 11.70 0.64
N LYS A 104 -6.90 11.81 -0.62
CA LYS A 104 -8.30 11.57 -0.99
C LYS A 104 -8.68 10.10 -0.89
N VAL A 105 -9.92 9.90 -0.46
CA VAL A 105 -10.59 8.60 -0.43
C VAL A 105 -11.75 8.65 -1.41
N TYR A 106 -11.81 7.69 -2.33
CA TYR A 106 -12.82 7.55 -3.35
C TYR A 106 -13.66 6.30 -3.08
N PRO A 107 -14.82 6.43 -2.41
CA PRO A 107 -15.69 5.30 -2.12
C PRO A 107 -16.16 4.65 -3.42
N PHE A 108 -16.10 3.33 -3.47
CA PHE A 108 -16.53 2.54 -4.60
C PHE A 108 -17.40 1.37 -4.11
N ASN A 109 -17.99 0.60 -5.02
CA ASN A 109 -18.98 -0.43 -4.67
C ASN A 109 -18.52 -1.86 -5.01
N THR A 110 -17.31 -2.01 -5.54
CA THR A 110 -16.70 -3.30 -5.89
C THR A 110 -15.22 -3.24 -5.55
N THR A 111 -14.58 -4.38 -5.36
CA THR A 111 -13.15 -4.44 -5.02
C THR A 111 -12.31 -4.00 -6.22
N PRO A 112 -11.53 -2.90 -6.14
CA PRO A 112 -10.58 -2.55 -7.18
C PRO A 112 -9.48 -3.62 -7.26
N ASP A 113 -9.04 -3.89 -8.48
CA ASP A 113 -8.02 -4.91 -8.77
C ASP A 113 -6.83 -4.26 -9.50
N GLN A 114 -6.51 -4.66 -10.73
CA GLN A 114 -5.40 -4.07 -11.49
C GLN A 114 -5.71 -2.63 -11.88
N MET A 115 -4.75 -1.71 -11.68
CA MET A 115 -4.93 -0.28 -11.90
C MET A 115 -3.83 0.30 -12.79
N THR A 116 -4.18 1.30 -13.58
CA THR A 116 -3.21 2.07 -14.36
C THR A 116 -3.58 3.54 -14.40
N PHE A 117 -2.58 4.41 -14.56
CA PHE A 117 -2.72 5.85 -14.47
C PHE A 117 -2.45 6.54 -15.80
N ASP A 118 -3.44 7.29 -16.27
CA ASP A 118 -3.29 8.30 -17.33
C ASP A 118 -3.05 9.65 -16.65
N GLU A 119 -1.78 9.90 -16.32
CA GLU A 119 -1.32 11.09 -15.62
C GLU A 119 -1.73 12.41 -16.31
N PRO A 120 -1.52 12.58 -17.64
CA PRO A 120 -1.91 13.83 -18.32
C PRO A 120 -3.38 14.20 -18.18
N ARG A 121 -4.27 13.21 -17.96
CA ARG A 121 -5.72 13.43 -17.82
C ARG A 121 -6.20 13.29 -16.38
N GLY A 122 -5.34 12.88 -15.44
CA GLY A 122 -5.70 12.54 -14.07
C GLY A 122 -6.78 11.47 -13.99
N LEU A 123 -6.63 10.40 -14.78
CA LEU A 123 -7.58 9.29 -14.83
C LEU A 123 -6.91 8.00 -14.37
N ILE A 124 -7.57 7.26 -13.49
CA ILE A 124 -7.19 5.89 -13.15
C ILE A 124 -8.16 4.95 -13.87
N TYR A 125 -7.62 4.00 -14.62
CA TYR A 125 -8.35 2.89 -15.20
C TYR A 125 -8.10 1.64 -14.39
N PHE A 126 -9.12 0.85 -14.12
CA PHE A 126 -8.96 -0.33 -13.29
C PHE A 126 -9.97 -1.44 -13.59
N THR A 127 -9.56 -2.68 -13.33
CA THR A 127 -10.42 -3.85 -13.26
C THR A 127 -10.96 -4.03 -11.83
N VAL A 128 -11.88 -4.96 -11.64
CA VAL A 128 -12.47 -5.25 -10.34
C VAL A 128 -12.47 -6.75 -10.08
N TYR A 129 -12.52 -7.12 -8.80
CA TYR A 129 -12.73 -8.49 -8.37
C TYR A 129 -14.12 -8.68 -7.72
N PRO A 130 -14.86 -9.77 -8.03
CA PRO A 130 -14.59 -10.72 -9.11
C PRO A 130 -14.61 -10.04 -10.49
N GLU A 131 -13.89 -10.64 -11.45
CA GLU A 131 -13.73 -10.07 -12.79
C GLU A 131 -15.07 -9.70 -13.43
N ALA A 132 -15.09 -8.54 -14.10
CA ALA A 132 -16.26 -8.03 -14.80
C ALA A 132 -15.92 -7.73 -16.26
N THR A 133 -16.93 -7.78 -17.14
CA THR A 133 -16.83 -7.39 -18.56
C THR A 133 -16.76 -5.86 -18.75
N ARG A 134 -16.24 -5.12 -17.75
CA ARG A 134 -16.20 -3.66 -17.68
C ARG A 134 -14.82 -3.18 -17.26
N LEU A 135 -14.33 -2.18 -17.99
CA LEU A 135 -13.20 -1.35 -17.55
C LEU A 135 -13.76 -0.14 -16.79
N TYR A 136 -13.34 0.00 -15.53
CA TYR A 136 -13.71 1.13 -14.71
C TYR A 136 -12.71 2.27 -14.87
N LYS A 137 -13.19 3.48 -14.63
CA LYS A 137 -12.43 4.71 -14.73
C LYS A 137 -12.80 5.65 -13.60
N LEU A 138 -11.82 6.10 -12.84
CA LEU A 138 -11.90 7.14 -11.83
C LEU A 138 -11.25 8.43 -12.37
N ASN A 139 -11.95 9.56 -12.27
CA ASN A 139 -11.34 10.87 -12.50
C ASN A 139 -10.88 11.46 -11.17
N LEU A 140 -9.58 11.69 -11.00
CA LEU A 140 -9.00 12.17 -9.72
C LEU A 140 -9.35 13.62 -9.39
N HIS A 141 -9.57 14.45 -10.41
CA HIS A 141 -9.97 15.85 -10.24
C HIS A 141 -11.39 15.96 -9.68
N THR A 142 -12.32 15.12 -10.16
CA THR A 142 -13.74 15.19 -9.78
C THR A 142 -14.18 14.11 -8.79
N GLY A 143 -13.36 13.08 -8.57
CA GLY A 143 -13.70 11.89 -7.79
C GLY A 143 -14.85 11.05 -8.37
N LYS A 144 -15.11 11.17 -9.68
CA LYS A 144 -16.25 10.48 -10.33
C LYS A 144 -15.81 9.18 -10.97
N PHE A 145 -16.58 8.12 -10.69
CA PHE A 145 -16.44 6.83 -11.36
C PHE A 145 -17.31 6.76 -12.62
N SER A 146 -16.80 6.08 -13.63
CA SER A 146 -17.51 5.70 -14.85
C SER A 146 -16.98 4.36 -15.33
N ASN A 147 -17.70 3.69 -16.23
CA ASN A 147 -17.24 2.42 -16.78
C ASN A 147 -17.63 2.28 -18.26
N LYS A 148 -16.96 1.37 -18.94
CA LYS A 148 -17.29 0.92 -20.30
C LYS A 148 -17.20 -0.59 -20.38
N PHE A 149 -18.10 -1.20 -21.14
CA PHE A 149 -17.98 -2.61 -21.48
C PHE A 149 -16.76 -2.83 -22.35
N VAL A 150 -16.02 -3.90 -22.05
CA VAL A 150 -14.90 -4.36 -22.87
C VAL A 150 -15.35 -5.61 -23.59
N SER A 151 -15.33 -5.56 -24.92
CA SER A 151 -15.51 -6.73 -25.78
C SER A 151 -14.24 -6.93 -26.60
N GLN A 152 -13.62 -8.09 -26.49
CA GLN A 152 -12.55 -8.48 -27.41
C GLN A 152 -13.17 -9.31 -28.54
N SER A 153 -12.91 -8.91 -29.79
CA SER A 153 -13.15 -9.76 -30.96
C SER A 153 -11.80 -10.33 -31.36
N ILE A 154 -11.54 -11.59 -31.01
CA ILE A 154 -10.38 -12.30 -31.52
C ILE A 154 -10.71 -12.64 -32.98
N GLY A 155 -10.15 -11.85 -33.90
CA GLY A 155 -10.22 -12.17 -35.32
C GLY A 155 -9.51 -13.48 -35.60
N ALA A 156 -10.03 -14.26 -36.55
CA ALA A 156 -9.54 -15.58 -36.96
C ALA A 156 -8.08 -15.63 -37.49
N ALA A 157 -7.28 -14.57 -37.32
CA ALA A 157 -5.88 -14.50 -37.73
C ALA A 157 -4.95 -15.47 -36.96
N LEU A 158 -5.43 -16.10 -35.89
CA LEU A 158 -4.70 -17.12 -35.12
C LEU A 158 -5.41 -18.50 -35.08
N GLY A 159 -6.41 -18.75 -35.93
CA GLY A 159 -7.05 -20.07 -36.04
C GLY A 159 -7.84 -20.57 -34.81
N GLY A 160 -8.04 -19.73 -33.79
CA GLY A 160 -8.84 -20.05 -32.61
C GLY A 160 -10.32 -19.68 -32.77
N ALA A 161 -11.22 -20.49 -32.22
CA ALA A 161 -12.65 -20.21 -32.20
C ALA A 161 -12.95 -18.90 -31.45
N PRO A 162 -13.95 -18.10 -31.88
CA PRO A 162 -14.32 -16.87 -31.20
C PRO A 162 -14.88 -17.18 -29.80
N HIS A 163 -14.11 -16.87 -28.77
CA HIS A 163 -14.60 -16.87 -27.39
C HIS A 163 -15.15 -15.50 -27.03
N VAL A 164 -16.44 -15.45 -26.72
CA VAL A 164 -17.10 -14.26 -26.15
C VAL A 164 -17.16 -14.45 -24.65
N TYR A 165 -16.39 -13.65 -23.89
CA TYR A 165 -16.58 -13.55 -22.44
C TYR A 165 -17.93 -12.86 -22.20
N ARG A 166 -18.90 -13.61 -21.67
CA ARG A 166 -20.23 -13.10 -21.27
C ARG A 166 -20.25 -12.81 -19.79
#